data_AF-A0A1N6I0F8-F1
#
_entry.id   AF-A0A1N6I0F8-F1
#
_cell.length_a   1.000
_cell.length_b   1.000
_cell.length_c   1.000
_cell.angle_alpha   90.00
_cell.angle_beta   90.00
_cell.angle_gamma   90.00
#
_symmetry.space_group_name_H-M   'P 1'
#
loop_
_entity.id
_entity.type
_entity.pdbx_description
1 polymer ?
#
loop_
_entity_poly.entity_id
_entity_poly.type
_entity_poly.pdbx_seq_one_letter_code
_entity_poly.pdbx_strand_id
1 'polypeptide(L)'
;MFESAPITASKVVDGETVRAEYLCDTGRLRILGERTVHAEWFPPHSWFAIASSSGHSRWGTRPDEADLLLLIDNFVGYSGQNAFALIRR
;
A
#
# COMPACT_ATOMS: atom_id res chain seq x y z
N MET A 1 23.95 -0.54 10.56
CA MET A 1 22.54 -0.58 11.01
C MET A 1 21.89 -1.69 10.21
N PHE A 2 21.31 -2.70 10.85
CA PHE A 2 20.60 -3.77 10.15
C PHE A 2 19.23 -3.21 9.77
N GLU A 3 18.96 -3.04 8.47
CA GLU A 3 17.62 -2.73 8.00
C GLU A 3 16.72 -3.91 8.35
N SER A 4 15.61 -3.65 9.05
CA SER A 4 14.59 -4.65 9.27
C SER A 4 14.04 -5.07 7.91
N ALA A 5 13.85 -6.37 7.71
CA ALA A 5 13.23 -6.86 6.49
C ALA A 5 11.88 -6.15 6.28
N PRO A 6 11.58 -5.65 5.07
CA PRO A 6 10.30 -5.02 4.81
C PRO A 6 9.17 -6.02 5.04
N ILE A 7 8.08 -5.54 5.61
CA ILE A 7 6.81 -6.28 5.64
C ILE A 7 6.22 -6.13 4.26
N THR A 8 5.87 -7.24 3.61
CA THR A 8 5.37 -7.20 2.24
C THR A 8 4.15 -8.08 2.07
N ALA A 9 3.19 -7.61 1.29
CA ALA A 9 2.04 -8.38 0.87
C ALA A 9 1.84 -8.23 -0.64
N SER A 10 1.30 -9.23 -1.31
CA SER A 10 0.97 -9.15 -2.73
C SER A 10 -0.40 -9.75 -3.02
N LYS A 11 -1.06 -9.22 -4.06
CA LYS A 11 -2.37 -9.65 -4.52
C LYS A 11 -2.45 -9.49 -6.03
N VAL A 12 -3.09 -10.45 -6.70
CA VAL A 12 -3.42 -10.33 -8.12
C VAL A 12 -4.74 -9.60 -8.27
N VAL A 13 -4.75 -8.55 -9.08
CA VAL A 13 -5.88 -7.64 -9.31
C VAL A 13 -5.97 -7.38 -10.81
N ASP A 14 -7.11 -7.70 -11.42
CA ASP A 14 -7.34 -7.55 -12.88
C ASP A 14 -6.24 -8.16 -13.76
N GLY A 15 -5.58 -9.22 -13.27
CA GLY A 15 -4.48 -9.91 -13.95
C GLY A 15 -3.09 -9.31 -13.71
N GLU A 16 -2.97 -8.19 -12.99
CA GLU A 16 -1.70 -7.60 -12.56
C GLU A 16 -1.37 -7.99 -11.11
N THR A 17 -0.11 -8.33 -10.84
CA THR A 17 0.34 -8.51 -9.45
C THR A 17 0.69 -7.16 -8.83
N VAL A 18 -0.10 -6.75 -7.84
CA VAL A 18 0.15 -5.57 -7.01
C VAL A 18 0.79 -6.00 -5.69
N ARG A 19 1.87 -5.33 -5.29
CA ARG A 19 2.61 -5.61 -4.05
C ARG A 19 2.72 -4.34 -3.21
N ALA A 20 2.47 -4.48 -1.91
CA ALA A 20 2.76 -3.46 -0.92
C ALA A 20 4.04 -3.82 -0.16
N GLU A 21 4.89 -2.84 0.09
CA GLU A 21 6.10 -2.98 0.91
C GLU A 21 6.16 -1.87 1.96
N TYR A 22 6.37 -2.24 3.21
CA TYR A 22 6.54 -1.31 4.33
C TYR A 22 7.85 -1.56 5.06
N LEU A 23 8.68 -0.53 5.17
CA LEU A 23 9.92 -0.55 5.95
C LEU A 23 9.68 0.02 7.34
N CYS A 24 9.71 -0.83 8.37
CA CYS A 24 9.48 -0.43 9.76
C CYS A 24 10.47 0.63 10.26
N ASP A 25 11.74 0.60 9.83
CA ASP A 25 12.76 1.54 10.32
C ASP A 25 12.53 2.98 9.85
N THR A 26 12.01 3.16 8.63
CA THR A 26 11.81 4.49 8.02
C THR A 26 10.35 4.89 7.94
N GLY A 27 9.44 3.93 8.11
CA GLY A 27 8.02 4.09 7.85
C GLY A 27 7.68 4.26 6.37
N ARG A 28 8.62 3.99 5.44
CA ARG A 28 8.36 4.11 4.00
C ARG A 28 7.41 3.00 3.55
N LEU A 29 6.38 3.40 2.81
CA LEU A 29 5.39 2.53 2.19
C LEU A 29 5.47 2.67 0.66
N ARG A 30 5.45 1.55 -0.06
CA ARG A 30 5.40 1.52 -1.53
C ARG A 30 4.31 0.59 -2.00
N ILE A 31 3.66 0.98 -3.10
CA ILE A 31 2.79 0.10 -3.88
C ILE A 31 3.46 -0.10 -5.23
N LEU A 32 3.73 -1.36 -5.56
CA LEU A 32 4.46 -1.80 -6.73
C LEU A 32 3.51 -2.61 -7.62
N GLY A 33 3.55 -2.34 -8.92
CA GLY A 33 3.07 -3.27 -9.94
C GLY A 33 4.20 -4.16 -10.44
N GLU A 34 3.94 -4.95 -11.48
CA GLU A 34 4.94 -5.86 -12.05
C GLU A 34 6.22 -5.16 -12.51
N ARG A 35 6.11 -3.91 -12.98
CA ARG A 35 7.23 -3.17 -13.60
C ARG A 35 7.33 -1.70 -13.17
N THR A 36 6.43 -1.24 -12.31
CA THR A 36 6.34 0.18 -11.94
C THR A 36 6.05 0.36 -10.46
N VAL A 37 6.47 1.51 -9.92
CA VAL A 37 6.02 1.98 -8.60
C VAL A 37 4.74 2.77 -8.84
N HIS A 38 3.61 2.24 -8.38
CA HIS A 38 2.32 2.92 -8.47
C HIS A 38 2.23 4.07 -7.47
N ALA A 39 2.79 3.88 -6.28
CA ALA A 39 2.83 4.93 -5.24
C ALA A 39 3.97 4.72 -4.25
N GLU A 40 4.45 5.82 -3.69
CA GLU A 40 5.45 5.83 -2.61
C GLU A 40 5.10 6.91 -1.61
N TRP A 41 5.04 6.53 -0.33
CA TRP A 41 4.71 7.43 0.77
C TRP A 41 5.71 7.29 1.91
N PHE A 42 5.98 8.42 2.54
CA PHE A 42 6.79 8.54 3.75
C PHE A 42 5.90 9.00 4.91
N PRO A 43 6.35 8.82 6.16
CA PRO A 43 5.62 9.36 7.31
C PRO A 43 5.36 10.87 7.20
N PRO A 44 4.21 11.36 7.67
CA PRO A 44 3.12 10.60 8.31
C PRO A 44 2.13 9.97 7.31
N HIS A 45 2.23 10.26 6.01
CA HIS A 45 1.26 9.83 5.00
C HIS A 45 1.18 8.32 4.85
N SER A 46 2.31 7.62 4.95
CA SER A 46 2.33 6.15 4.95
C SER A 46 1.53 5.56 6.11
N TRP A 47 1.73 6.08 7.31
CA TRP A 47 0.98 5.64 8.51
C TRP A 47 -0.50 5.96 8.39
N PHE A 48 -0.84 7.13 7.88
CA PHE A 48 -2.23 7.52 7.65
C PHE A 48 -2.92 6.61 6.64
N ALA A 49 -2.25 6.27 5.53
CA ALA A 49 -2.77 5.36 4.51
C ALA A 49 -3.05 3.97 5.08
N ILE A 50 -2.11 3.43 5.88
CA ILE A 50 -2.28 2.14 6.55
C ILE A 50 -3.43 2.23 7.56
N ALA A 51 -3.40 3.17 8.51
CA ALA A 51 -4.41 3.30 9.56
C ALA A 51 -5.83 3.53 9.02
N SER A 52 -5.95 4.16 7.85
CA SER A 52 -7.24 4.35 7.17
C SER A 52 -7.76 3.06 6.51
N SER A 53 -6.86 2.15 6.15
CA SER A 53 -7.19 0.88 5.48
C SER A 53 -7.38 -0.26 6.48
N SER A 54 -6.64 -0.25 7.59
CA SER A 54 -6.64 -1.29 8.61
C SER A 54 -7.05 -0.75 9.98
N GLY A 55 -8.17 -1.26 10.51
CA GLY A 55 -8.66 -0.88 11.84
C GLY A 55 -7.80 -1.40 13.01
N HIS A 56 -6.83 -2.27 12.75
CA HIS A 56 -6.04 -2.97 13.78
C HIS A 56 -4.55 -2.59 13.82
N SER A 57 -3.98 -1.99 12.75
CA SER A 57 -2.58 -1.55 12.78
C SER A 57 -2.44 -0.42 13.78
N ARG A 58 -1.58 -0.55 14.79
CA ARG A 58 -1.22 0.47 15.80
C ARG A 58 -0.93 1.85 15.18
N TRP A 59 -1.98 2.60 14.83
CA TRP A 59 -1.95 3.88 14.12
C TRP A 59 -1.11 3.83 12.82
N GLY A 60 -1.09 2.69 12.14
CA GLY A 60 -0.36 2.49 10.88
C GLY A 60 1.18 2.44 10.99
N THR A 61 1.75 2.49 12.20
CA THR A 61 3.22 2.49 12.38
C THR A 61 3.83 1.08 12.40
N ARG A 62 3.01 0.08 12.72
CA ARG A 62 3.37 -1.35 12.77
C ARG A 62 2.28 -2.18 12.09
N PRO A 63 2.16 -2.12 10.76
CA PRO A 63 1.28 -3.02 10.00
C PRO A 63 1.79 -4.46 10.07
N ASP A 64 0.91 -5.41 9.85
CA ASP A 64 1.26 -6.77 9.42
C ASP A 64 0.84 -7.01 7.95
N GLU A 65 1.05 -8.24 7.47
CA GLU A 65 0.72 -8.60 6.08
C GLU A 65 -0.77 -8.41 5.75
N ALA A 66 -1.68 -8.71 6.69
CA ALA A 66 -3.12 -8.55 6.47
C ALA A 66 -3.51 -7.08 6.32
N ASP A 67 -2.86 -6.20 7.07
CA ASP A 67 -3.06 -4.76 6.95
C ASP A 67 -2.61 -4.25 5.58
N LEU A 68 -1.49 -4.76 5.06
CA LEU A 68 -1.00 -4.43 3.73
C LEU A 68 -1.90 -4.99 2.61
N LEU A 69 -2.54 -6.14 2.81
CA LEU A 69 -3.54 -6.65 1.87
C LEU A 69 -4.77 -5.74 1.81
N LEU A 70 -5.28 -5.29 2.97
CA LEU A 70 -6.39 -4.34 3.03
C LEU A 70 -6.04 -3.01 2.37
N LEU A 71 -4.80 -2.54 2.55
CA LEU A 71 -4.29 -1.36 1.87
C LEU A 71 -4.28 -1.53 0.34
N ILE A 72 -3.86 -2.70 -0.18
CA ILE A 72 -3.90 -2.97 -1.63
C ILE A 72 -5.34 -2.91 -2.15
N ASP A 73 -6.29 -3.56 -1.47
CA ASP A 73 -7.72 -3.51 -1.83
C ASP A 73 -8.24 -2.07 -1.86
N ASN A 74 -7.89 -1.27 -0.85
CA ASN A 74 -8.28 0.13 -0.77
C ASN A 74 -7.67 0.97 -1.90
N PHE A 75 -6.37 0.80 -2.17
CA PHE A 75 -5.65 1.52 -3.23
C PHE A 75 -6.21 1.22 -4.61
N VAL A 76 -6.44 -0.05 -4.91
CA VAL A 76 -7.03 -0.48 -6.18
C VAL A 76 -8.44 0.06 -6.34
N GLY A 77 -9.26 0.00 -5.28
CA GLY A 77 -10.60 0.57 -5.29
C GLY A 77 -10.60 2.05 -5.68
N TYR A 78 -9.68 2.84 -5.13
CA TYR A 78 -9.51 4.25 -5.49
C TYR A 78 -8.92 4.45 -6.90
N SER A 79 -7.94 3.64 -7.30
CA SER A 79 -7.32 3.73 -8.63
C SER A 79 -8.33 3.43 -9.75
N GLY A 80 -9.15 2.39 -9.57
CA GLY A 80 -10.24 2.05 -10.49
C GLY A 80 -11.24 3.20 -10.65
N GLN A 81 -11.63 3.86 -9.55
CA GLN A 81 -12.51 5.04 -9.60
C GLN A 81 -11.89 6.20 -10.40
N ASN A 82 -10.58 6.39 -10.30
CA ASN A 82 -9.86 7.45 -11.01
C ASN A 82 -9.74 7.16 -12.52
N ALA A 83 -9.54 5.89 -12.90
CA ALA A 83 -9.56 5.45 -14.30
C ALA A 83 -10.95 5.66 -14.94
N PHE A 84 -12.04 5.36 -14.22
CA PHE A 84 -13.40 5.65 -14.70
C PHE A 84 -13.72 7.15 -14.78
N ALA A 85 -13.11 7.99 -13.93
CA ALA A 85 -13.29 9.44 -13.95
C ALA A 85 -12.65 10.12 -15.18
N LEU A 86 -11.59 9.53 -15.73
CA LEU A 86 -10.86 10.05 -16.90
C LEU A 86 -11.53 9.74 -18.25
N ILE A 87 -12.48 8.79 -18.31
CA ILE A 87 -13.13 8.35 -19.57
C ILE A 87 -14.41 9.17 -19.88
N ARG A 88 -14.86 10.07 -18.99
CA ARG A 88 -16.09 10.88 -19.18
C ARG A 88 -15.85 12.36 -19.50
N ARG A 89 -14.84 12.72 -20.30
CA ARG A 89 -14.68 14.09 -20.84
C ARG A 89 -14.86 14.14 -22.34
#